data_AF-A0A9P6HN06-F1
#
_entry.id   AF-A0A9P6HN06-F1
#
_cell.length_a   1.000
_cell.length_b   1.000
_cell.length_c   1.000
_cell.angle_alpha   90.00
_cell.angle_beta   90.00
_cell.angle_gamma   90.00
#
_symmetry.space_group_name_H-M   'P 1'
#
loop_
_entity.id
_entity.type
_entity.pdbx_description
1 polymer ?
#
loop_
_entity_poly.entity_id
_entity_poly.type
_entity_poly.pdbx_seq_one_letter_code
_entity_poly.pdbx_strand_id
1 'polypeptide(L)'
;MPPPATRSKNKSAHPGAPDMTPSQLASVGLSRPAKPVKMTMAKEIATLKAELRAAQEAIYSRSNESSSGDNLAQASLDAGGDTEPTTDVDETPPVGTKRKKSSSHTTSKLKRSRAIDPFESSSMAQPSHWGQGHLESFEDNPLPTFTLARVQKGTRVYPGIKDLPAHLRAGFRNEFIRYVMKQVANSEAPWTNPDLDSIQASYDIVYPIFPARIRHSDAVYHPTISSLGVLRNHLASAAITAVQRHLTNTFRRKRLDTIHARADYITQLFKSDGDHPIIWCEYVVGDIPNHPGTRRGVFQSDPILETLLSYYSSSGIMEAPTCEDPGVGDRPIGVLALATAAVERAYKMHATGDFITSGQQFNTEFWGPTTVKFMDYLANNLNEHHWNSIFSALSSFSAKVSREEAIYNNVPEEEEERVPLPPSDPPSPAADRVC
;
A
#
# COMPACT_ATOMS: atom_id res chain seq x y z
N MET A 1 -2.51 34.66 65.67
CA MET A 1 -2.75 35.24 64.34
C MET A 1 -3.30 34.14 63.44
N PRO A 2 -4.50 34.28 62.84
CA PRO A 2 -5.04 33.29 61.92
C PRO A 2 -4.47 33.48 60.49
N PRO A 3 -4.42 32.43 59.65
CA PRO A 3 -3.91 32.54 58.29
C PRO A 3 -4.94 33.19 57.34
N PRO A 4 -4.49 33.86 56.26
CA PRO A 4 -5.38 34.59 55.36
C PRO A 4 -6.11 33.65 54.40
N ALA A 5 -7.41 33.90 54.24
CA ALA A 5 -8.28 33.20 53.30
C ALA A 5 -8.01 33.66 51.85
N THR A 6 -7.71 32.71 50.96
CA THR A 6 -7.61 32.98 49.52
C THR A 6 -9.00 33.01 48.87
N ARG A 7 -9.34 34.20 48.39
CA ARG A 7 -10.59 34.57 47.71
C ARG A 7 -10.61 34.01 46.29
N SER A 8 -11.60 33.15 46.00
CA SER A 8 -12.00 32.78 44.65
C SER A 8 -12.77 33.92 44.01
N LYS A 9 -12.38 34.32 42.78
CA LYS A 9 -13.23 34.91 41.71
C LYS A 9 -12.34 35.44 40.58
N ASN A 10 -12.35 34.75 39.45
CA ASN A 10 -12.21 35.35 38.13
C ASN A 10 -12.91 34.43 37.11
N LYS A 11 -14.18 34.71 36.85
CA LYS A 11 -14.94 34.25 35.69
C LYS A 11 -15.47 35.50 35.00
N SER A 12 -14.87 35.88 33.87
CA SER A 12 -15.52 36.52 32.71
C SER A 12 -14.49 37.25 31.86
N ALA A 13 -14.23 36.74 30.66
CA ALA A 13 -13.87 37.54 29.48
C ALA A 13 -13.86 36.65 28.23
N HIS A 14 -15.04 36.23 27.77
CA HIS A 14 -15.29 36.05 26.34
C HIS A 14 -16.68 36.61 26.04
N PRO A 15 -16.85 37.48 25.03
CA PRO A 15 -18.17 37.96 24.62
C PRO A 15 -18.87 36.82 23.89
N GLY A 16 -19.56 35.97 24.66
CA GLY A 16 -20.45 34.96 24.13
C GLY A 16 -21.66 35.62 23.48
N ALA A 17 -22.03 35.12 22.30
CA ALA A 17 -23.31 35.44 21.68
C ALA A 17 -24.46 35.22 22.69
N PRO A 18 -25.52 36.04 22.65
CA PRO A 18 -26.62 35.93 23.59
C PRO A 18 -27.29 34.55 23.47
N ASP A 19 -27.41 33.85 24.59
CA ASP A 19 -28.18 32.60 24.69
C ASP A 19 -29.64 32.89 24.30
N MET A 20 -30.00 32.55 23.06
CA MET A 20 -31.36 32.67 22.60
C MET A 20 -32.20 31.53 23.17
N THR A 21 -33.28 31.89 23.85
CA THR A 21 -34.25 30.93 24.36
C THR A 21 -34.92 30.17 23.19
N PRO A 22 -35.45 28.96 23.43
CA PRO A 22 -36.13 28.17 22.40
C PRO A 22 -37.26 28.92 21.67
N SER A 23 -37.92 29.86 22.35
CA SER A 23 -38.97 30.72 21.77
C SER A 23 -38.40 31.75 20.79
N GLN A 24 -37.17 32.23 21.01
CA GLN A 24 -36.47 33.18 20.14
C GLN A 24 -35.90 32.50 18.90
N LEU A 25 -35.51 31.22 18.97
CA LEU A 25 -35.09 30.45 17.78
C LEU A 25 -36.27 30.14 16.84
N ALA A 26 -37.47 29.94 17.39
CA ALA A 26 -38.67 29.69 16.61
C ALA A 26 -39.14 30.91 15.79
N SER A 27 -38.92 32.14 16.29
CA SER A 27 -39.32 33.36 15.57
C SER A 27 -38.41 33.71 14.39
N VAL A 28 -37.22 33.10 14.28
CA VAL A 28 -36.27 33.33 13.16
C VAL A 28 -36.33 32.23 12.08
N GLY A 29 -37.29 31.31 12.16
CA GLY A 29 -37.47 30.24 11.16
C GLY A 29 -36.38 29.17 11.15
N LEU A 30 -35.56 29.07 12.20
CA LEU A 30 -34.51 28.06 12.30
C LEU A 30 -35.08 26.75 12.87
N SER A 31 -35.01 25.70 12.05
CA SER A 31 -35.41 24.34 12.42
C SER A 31 -34.49 23.77 13.50
N ARG A 32 -35.10 23.10 14.48
CA ARG A 32 -34.41 22.48 15.61
C ARG A 32 -33.55 21.31 15.13
N PRO A 33 -32.26 21.21 15.51
CA PRO A 33 -31.48 20.01 15.22
C PRO A 33 -32.11 18.81 15.95
N ALA A 34 -32.34 17.73 15.21
CA ALA A 34 -32.90 16.50 15.75
C ALA A 34 -32.00 15.98 16.88
N LYS A 35 -32.60 15.66 18.04
CA LYS A 35 -31.86 15.09 19.16
C LYS A 35 -31.26 13.74 18.72
N PRO A 36 -29.96 13.51 18.91
CA PRO A 36 -29.37 12.20 18.64
C PRO A 36 -30.03 11.19 19.58
N VAL A 37 -30.65 10.16 18.99
CA VAL A 37 -31.19 9.02 19.73
C VAL A 37 -29.99 8.31 20.34
N LYS A 38 -29.81 8.43 21.66
CA LYS A 38 -28.80 7.66 22.39
C LYS A 38 -29.19 6.18 22.34
N MET A 39 -28.69 5.45 21.34
CA MET A 39 -28.65 3.99 21.41
C MET A 39 -27.66 3.61 22.49
N THR A 40 -28.05 2.68 23.36
CA THR A 40 -27.15 2.13 24.35
C THR A 40 -26.08 1.29 23.65
N MET A 41 -24.82 1.32 24.11
CA MET A 41 -23.72 0.52 23.55
C MET A 41 -24.10 -0.96 23.35
N ALA A 42 -24.92 -1.51 24.24
CA ALA A 42 -25.43 -2.88 24.13
C ALA A 42 -26.27 -3.12 22.86
N LYS A 43 -27.07 -2.13 22.44
CA LYS A 43 -27.88 -2.22 21.22
C LYS A 43 -27.03 -2.08 19.96
N GLU A 44 -25.99 -1.27 20.01
CA GLU A 44 -25.02 -1.11 18.92
C GLU A 44 -24.21 -2.39 18.72
N ILE A 45 -23.71 -3.00 19.81
CA ILE A 45 -23.02 -4.30 19.78
C ILE A 45 -23.93 -5.41 19.26
N ALA A 46 -25.20 -5.42 19.66
CA ALA A 46 -26.16 -6.41 19.16
C ALA A 46 -26.42 -6.26 17.65
N THR A 47 -26.47 -5.02 17.15
CA THR A 47 -26.67 -4.72 15.73
C THR A 47 -25.45 -5.17 14.91
N LEU A 48 -24.25 -4.83 15.35
CA LEU A 48 -23.01 -5.24 14.68
C LEU A 48 -22.82 -6.77 14.67
N LYS A 49 -23.22 -7.47 15.74
CA LYS A 49 -23.20 -8.95 15.77
C LYS A 49 -24.18 -9.58 14.77
N ALA A 50 -25.34 -8.95 14.57
CA ALA A 50 -26.32 -9.42 13.59
C ALA A 50 -25.83 -9.20 12.14
N GLU A 51 -25.23 -8.04 11.87
CA GLU A 51 -24.63 -7.73 10.56
C GLU A 51 -23.47 -8.67 10.22
N LEU A 52 -22.61 -8.98 11.20
CA LEU A 52 -21.50 -9.93 11.01
C LEU A 52 -22.00 -11.33 10.65
N ARG A 53 -23.05 -11.84 11.32
CA ARG A 53 -23.63 -13.15 10.99
C ARG A 53 -24.24 -13.16 9.59
N ALA A 54 -24.99 -12.11 9.23
CA ALA A 54 -25.58 -12.00 7.89
C ALA A 54 -24.51 -11.99 6.79
N ALA A 55 -23.38 -11.31 7.03
CA ALA A 55 -22.24 -11.31 6.11
C ALA A 55 -21.58 -12.69 5.99
N GLN A 56 -21.43 -13.41 7.11
CA GLN A 56 -20.89 -14.79 7.11
C GLN A 56 -21.78 -15.76 6.35
N GLU A 57 -23.10 -15.69 6.54
CA GLU A 57 -24.07 -16.52 5.80
C GLU A 57 -24.01 -16.25 4.30
N ALA A 58 -23.92 -14.98 3.88
CA ALA A 58 -23.82 -14.61 2.46
C ALA A 58 -22.55 -15.17 1.78
N ILE A 59 -21.42 -15.24 2.50
CA ILE A 59 -20.18 -15.84 2.00
C ILE A 59 -20.33 -17.36 1.85
N TYR A 60 -20.97 -18.00 2.83
CA TYR A 60 -21.20 -19.44 2.80
C TYR A 60 -22.13 -19.85 1.65
N SER A 61 -23.21 -19.09 1.41
CA SER A 61 -24.12 -19.34 0.29
C SER A 61 -23.44 -19.19 -1.07
N ARG A 62 -22.58 -18.19 -1.26
CA ARG A 62 -21.83 -18.02 -2.52
C ARG A 62 -20.86 -19.16 -2.82
N SER A 63 -20.26 -19.73 -1.78
CA SER A 63 -19.27 -20.81 -1.92
C SER A 63 -19.92 -22.12 -2.39
N ASN A 64 -21.18 -22.37 -1.99
CA ASN A 64 -21.93 -23.54 -2.42
C ASN A 64 -22.48 -23.42 -3.85
N GLU A 65 -22.81 -22.22 -4.32
CA GLU A 65 -23.27 -22.01 -5.71
C GLU A 65 -22.15 -22.19 -6.74
N SER A 66 -20.89 -21.88 -6.37
CA SER A 66 -19.74 -22.07 -7.26
C SER A 66 -19.33 -23.54 -7.48
N SER A 67 -19.80 -24.48 -6.66
CA SER A 67 -19.44 -25.89 -6.78
C SER A 67 -20.36 -26.71 -7.71
N SER A 68 -21.46 -26.13 -8.19
CA SER A 68 -22.48 -26.87 -8.96
C SER A 68 -22.46 -26.58 -10.48
N GLY A 69 -21.60 -25.65 -10.94
CA GLY A 69 -21.60 -25.14 -12.31
C GLY A 69 -20.77 -25.92 -13.34
N ASP A 70 -19.84 -26.79 -12.93
CA ASP A 70 -18.80 -27.31 -13.84
C ASP A 70 -19.15 -28.63 -14.54
N ASN A 71 -20.37 -29.17 -14.39
CA ASN A 71 -20.75 -30.46 -14.99
C ASN A 71 -21.66 -30.38 -16.24
N LEU A 72 -21.80 -29.20 -16.87
CA LEU A 72 -22.72 -29.02 -18.00
C LEU A 72 -22.11 -28.23 -19.17
N ALA A 73 -20.89 -28.57 -19.57
CA ALA A 73 -20.27 -28.04 -20.79
C ALA A 73 -19.44 -29.10 -21.55
N GLN A 74 -20.03 -30.27 -21.80
CA GLN A 74 -19.55 -31.23 -22.80
C GLN A 74 -20.73 -31.90 -23.51
N ALA A 75 -21.47 -31.13 -24.31
CA ALA A 75 -22.27 -31.64 -25.42
C ALA A 75 -22.76 -30.45 -26.26
N SER A 76 -22.14 -30.22 -27.42
CA SER A 76 -22.80 -29.87 -28.69
C SER A 76 -21.77 -29.22 -29.64
N LEU A 77 -21.12 -30.08 -30.42
CA LEU A 77 -20.51 -29.75 -31.70
C LEU A 77 -21.46 -30.32 -32.77
N ASP A 78 -22.08 -29.45 -33.56
CA ASP A 78 -22.36 -29.61 -34.99
C ASP A 78 -23.53 -28.73 -35.43
N ALA A 79 -23.23 -27.81 -36.37
CA ALA A 79 -24.02 -27.48 -37.56
C ALA A 79 -23.59 -26.11 -38.09
N GLY A 80 -23.07 -26.10 -39.32
CA GLY A 80 -22.78 -24.89 -40.09
C GLY A 80 -24.03 -24.25 -40.71
N GLY A 81 -23.82 -23.12 -41.40
CA GLY A 81 -24.81 -22.50 -42.27
C GLY A 81 -24.48 -21.05 -42.60
N ASP A 82 -24.06 -20.83 -43.84
CA ASP A 82 -23.91 -19.54 -44.53
C ASP A 82 -25.18 -18.68 -44.49
N THR A 83 -25.02 -17.35 -44.51
CA THR A 83 -25.59 -16.42 -45.53
C THR A 83 -25.34 -14.95 -45.17
N GLU A 84 -24.78 -14.19 -46.13
CA GLU A 84 -24.93 -12.73 -46.21
C GLU A 84 -26.38 -12.36 -46.58
N PRO A 85 -26.84 -11.10 -46.39
CA PRO A 85 -26.62 -10.11 -47.46
C PRO A 85 -26.39 -8.65 -47.01
N THR A 86 -25.74 -7.94 -47.93
CA THR A 86 -25.65 -6.50 -48.20
C THR A 86 -26.90 -5.65 -47.90
N THR A 87 -26.69 -4.42 -47.44
CA THR A 87 -27.39 -3.23 -47.99
C THR A 87 -26.64 -1.92 -47.70
N ASP A 88 -26.86 -1.00 -48.65
CA ASP A 88 -26.17 0.24 -48.99
C ASP A 88 -26.54 1.50 -48.17
N VAL A 89 -25.58 2.44 -48.14
CA VAL A 89 -25.67 3.91 -48.35
C VAL A 89 -26.55 4.77 -47.43
N ASP A 90 -25.96 5.76 -46.72
CA ASP A 90 -26.11 7.20 -47.06
C ASP A 90 -25.15 8.14 -46.28
N GLU A 91 -24.74 9.23 -46.93
CA GLU A 91 -23.67 10.18 -46.57
C GLU A 91 -24.14 11.49 -45.88
N THR A 92 -23.37 11.98 -44.89
CA THR A 92 -23.00 13.40 -44.58
C THR A 92 -24.07 14.47 -44.18
N PRO A 93 -23.70 15.69 -43.67
CA PRO A 93 -22.51 16.17 -42.93
C PRO A 93 -22.85 17.01 -41.64
N PRO A 94 -21.85 17.61 -40.93
CA PRO A 94 -21.97 18.09 -39.54
C PRO A 94 -22.12 19.62 -39.38
N VAL A 95 -22.62 20.07 -38.22
CA VAL A 95 -22.58 21.48 -37.78
C VAL A 95 -22.27 21.57 -36.28
N GLY A 96 -21.30 22.41 -35.91
CA GLY A 96 -21.35 23.09 -34.60
C GLY A 96 -20.11 23.01 -33.71
N THR A 97 -18.97 23.55 -34.15
CA THR A 97 -17.86 23.94 -33.27
C THR A 97 -18.27 25.04 -32.27
N LYS A 98 -18.09 24.82 -30.96
CA LYS A 98 -17.98 25.91 -29.97
C LYS A 98 -16.65 25.84 -29.22
N ARG A 99 -15.74 26.67 -29.72
CA ARG A 99 -14.48 27.13 -29.15
C ARG A 99 -14.74 27.83 -27.82
N LYS A 100 -14.16 27.35 -26.71
CA LYS A 100 -14.07 28.12 -25.45
C LYS A 100 -12.60 28.28 -25.03
N LYS A 101 -12.37 29.46 -24.47
CA LYS A 101 -11.12 30.19 -24.35
C LYS A 101 -10.15 29.56 -23.35
N SER A 102 -8.88 29.60 -23.76
CA SER A 102 -7.66 29.82 -22.97
C SER A 102 -7.85 30.29 -21.52
N SER A 103 -7.19 29.60 -20.59
CA SER A 103 -6.67 30.21 -19.36
C SER A 103 -5.22 29.79 -19.18
N SER A 104 -4.36 30.80 -19.25
CA SER A 104 -2.91 30.78 -19.04
C SER A 104 -2.59 30.72 -17.55
N HIS A 105 -1.77 29.76 -17.11
CA HIS A 105 -1.05 29.84 -15.85
C HIS A 105 0.45 29.65 -16.07
N THR A 106 1.12 30.81 -16.01
CA THR A 106 2.46 31.10 -15.49
C THR A 106 3.34 29.93 -15.04
N THR A 107 4.40 29.69 -15.80
CA THR A 107 5.58 28.93 -15.38
C THR A 107 6.59 29.87 -14.70
N SER A 108 6.88 29.63 -13.42
CA SER A 108 7.99 30.27 -12.71
C SER A 108 9.29 29.55 -13.06
N LYS A 109 10.20 30.31 -13.68
CA LYS A 109 11.58 29.90 -13.98
C LYS A 109 12.38 29.81 -12.67
N LEU A 110 12.85 28.62 -12.29
CA LEU A 110 13.96 28.49 -11.36
C LEU A 110 15.21 28.08 -12.15
N LYS A 111 16.10 29.05 -12.36
CA LYS A 111 17.46 28.81 -12.85
C LYS A 111 18.28 28.18 -11.72
N ARG A 112 18.82 26.99 -11.93
CA ARG A 112 20.05 26.54 -11.27
C ARG A 112 20.96 25.88 -12.28
N SER A 113 21.99 26.63 -12.63
CA SER A 113 23.18 26.21 -13.36
C SER A 113 24.16 25.58 -12.38
N ARG A 114 24.54 24.32 -12.61
CA ARG A 114 25.83 23.78 -12.22
C ARG A 114 26.34 22.91 -13.36
N ALA A 115 27.43 23.37 -13.96
CA ALA A 115 28.24 22.61 -14.88
C ALA A 115 28.97 21.51 -14.11
N ILE A 116 28.94 20.29 -14.64
CA ILE A 116 29.83 19.19 -14.28
C ILE A 116 30.35 18.64 -15.60
N ASP A 117 31.68 18.59 -15.71
CA ASP A 117 32.43 18.13 -16.87
C ASP A 117 32.20 16.65 -17.21
N PRO A 118 32.38 16.24 -18.47
CA PRO A 118 32.17 14.87 -18.92
C PRO A 118 33.34 13.98 -18.49
N PHE A 119 33.06 12.97 -17.65
CA PHE A 119 34.02 11.91 -17.33
C PHE A 119 33.79 10.68 -18.21
N GLU A 120 34.91 10.07 -18.57
CA GLU A 120 35.11 9.08 -19.62
C GLU A 120 34.24 7.83 -19.48
N SER A 121 33.65 7.43 -20.61
CA SER A 121 32.92 6.19 -20.82
C SER A 121 33.85 4.97 -20.76
N SER A 122 33.77 4.21 -19.67
CA SER A 122 34.43 2.90 -19.56
C SER A 122 33.51 1.80 -20.08
N SER A 123 34.09 1.01 -20.97
CA SER A 123 33.54 -0.11 -21.75
C SER A 123 32.80 -1.16 -20.90
N MET A 124 31.49 -1.31 -21.12
CA MET A 124 30.73 -2.48 -20.64
C MET A 124 31.02 -3.72 -21.48
N ALA A 125 31.38 -4.80 -20.80
CA ALA A 125 31.54 -6.14 -21.36
C ALA A 125 30.19 -6.69 -21.86
N GLN A 126 30.17 -7.21 -23.09
CA GLN A 126 29.02 -7.90 -23.66
C GLN A 126 28.91 -9.35 -23.16
N PRO A 127 27.71 -9.85 -22.86
CA PRO A 127 27.49 -11.27 -22.61
C PRO A 127 27.61 -12.10 -23.90
N SER A 128 28.16 -13.30 -23.73
CA SER A 128 28.51 -14.30 -24.73
C SER A 128 27.35 -14.79 -25.61
N HIS A 129 27.52 -14.59 -26.92
CA HIS A 129 27.42 -15.57 -28.01
C HIS A 129 26.25 -16.59 -27.98
N TRP A 130 25.07 -16.19 -28.46
CA TRP A 130 24.10 -17.11 -29.08
C TRP A 130 24.34 -17.15 -30.59
N GLY A 131 24.28 -18.34 -31.19
CA GLY A 131 24.85 -18.69 -32.49
C GLY A 131 24.45 -17.80 -33.68
N GLN A 132 25.44 -17.47 -34.50
CA GLN A 132 25.27 -16.83 -35.81
C GLN A 132 24.61 -17.80 -36.80
N GLY A 133 23.28 -17.73 -36.88
CA GLY A 133 22.55 -18.10 -38.09
C GLY A 133 22.60 -16.94 -39.08
N HIS A 134 22.95 -17.25 -40.32
CA HIS A 134 23.02 -16.33 -41.45
C HIS A 134 21.71 -15.54 -41.61
N LEU A 135 21.73 -14.24 -41.29
CA LEU A 135 20.62 -13.32 -41.55
C LEU A 135 20.80 -12.76 -42.97
N GLU A 136 19.93 -13.17 -43.89
CA GLU A 136 19.68 -12.43 -45.13
C GLU A 136 19.07 -11.07 -44.77
N SER A 137 19.55 -10.02 -45.43
CA SER A 137 19.08 -8.65 -45.30
C SER A 137 17.62 -8.55 -45.75
N PHE A 138 16.69 -8.69 -44.82
CA PHE A 138 15.29 -8.35 -45.02
C PHE A 138 15.15 -6.83 -45.04
N GLU A 139 14.70 -6.31 -46.17
CA GLU A 139 14.35 -4.91 -46.38
C GLU A 139 13.30 -4.42 -45.37
N ASP A 140 13.43 -3.15 -44.98
CA ASP A 140 12.69 -2.39 -43.97
C ASP A 140 11.16 -2.34 -44.19
N ASN A 141 10.46 -3.46 -43.96
CA ASN A 141 9.03 -3.42 -43.70
C ASN A 141 8.81 -3.26 -42.19
N PRO A 142 8.26 -2.12 -41.71
CA PRO A 142 7.95 -1.99 -40.29
C PRO A 142 7.01 -3.12 -39.89
N LEU A 143 7.45 -3.95 -38.94
CA LEU A 143 6.63 -5.03 -38.40
C LEU A 143 5.25 -4.46 -38.04
N PRO A 144 4.15 -5.14 -38.42
CA PRO A 144 2.82 -4.66 -38.14
C PRO A 144 2.70 -4.39 -36.64
N THR A 145 2.49 -3.13 -36.29
CA THR A 145 2.31 -2.75 -34.89
C THR A 145 0.98 -3.32 -34.43
N PHE A 146 1.04 -4.38 -33.63
CA PHE A 146 -0.17 -4.95 -33.07
C PHE A 146 -0.75 -3.97 -32.06
N THR A 147 -2.05 -3.71 -32.18
CA THR A 147 -2.78 -3.04 -31.13
C THR A 147 -3.20 -4.10 -30.12
N LEU A 148 -2.81 -3.93 -28.86
CA LEU A 148 -3.25 -4.79 -27.77
C LEU A 148 -4.78 -4.72 -27.60
N ALA A 149 -5.38 -5.79 -27.07
CA ALA A 149 -6.83 -5.89 -26.90
C ALA A 149 -7.41 -4.62 -26.27
N ARG A 150 -8.39 -4.03 -26.94
CA ARG A 150 -9.09 -2.82 -26.49
C ARG A 150 -10.42 -3.17 -25.85
N VAL A 151 -10.82 -2.34 -24.89
CA VAL A 151 -12.19 -2.31 -24.37
C VAL A 151 -13.18 -2.11 -25.53
N GLN A 152 -14.14 -3.02 -25.69
CA GLN A 152 -15.29 -2.78 -26.56
C GLN A 152 -16.12 -1.64 -25.97
N LYS A 153 -16.38 -0.62 -26.78
CA LYS A 153 -17.08 0.61 -26.37
C LYS A 153 -18.48 0.25 -25.85
N GLY A 154 -18.68 0.30 -24.53
CA GLY A 154 -19.98 0.04 -23.88
C GLY A 154 -19.92 -0.87 -22.65
N THR A 155 -18.88 -1.68 -22.51
CA THR A 155 -18.65 -2.49 -21.29
C THR A 155 -17.63 -1.79 -20.40
N ARG A 156 -18.01 -1.48 -19.16
CA ARG A 156 -17.13 -0.89 -18.12
C ARG A 156 -16.06 -1.87 -17.61
N VAL A 157 -15.78 -2.95 -18.35
CA VAL A 157 -14.83 -3.97 -17.95
C VAL A 157 -13.47 -3.51 -18.43
N TYR A 158 -12.64 -3.05 -17.50
CA TYR A 158 -11.23 -2.79 -17.78
C TYR A 158 -10.55 -4.09 -18.22
N PRO A 159 -9.71 -4.05 -19.26
CA PRO A 159 -9.05 -5.24 -19.75
C PRO A 159 -8.02 -5.69 -18.71
N GLY A 160 -8.05 -6.98 -18.40
CA GLY A 160 -7.17 -7.63 -17.45
C GLY A 160 -6.03 -8.38 -18.13
N ILE A 161 -5.20 -9.05 -17.32
CA ILE A 161 -4.09 -9.88 -17.80
C ILE A 161 -4.57 -10.98 -18.77
N LYS A 162 -5.80 -11.50 -18.57
CA LYS A 162 -6.42 -12.50 -19.45
C LYS A 162 -6.62 -12.00 -20.89
N ASP A 163 -6.67 -10.69 -21.09
CA ASP A 163 -6.89 -10.07 -22.40
C ASP A 163 -5.58 -9.82 -23.16
N LEU A 164 -4.42 -10.10 -22.53
CA LEU A 164 -3.13 -10.14 -23.22
C LEU A 164 -3.02 -11.38 -24.12
N PRO A 165 -2.23 -11.32 -25.21
CA PRO A 165 -1.83 -12.49 -25.98
C PRO A 165 -1.28 -13.59 -25.07
N ALA A 166 -1.67 -14.84 -25.31
CA ALA A 166 -1.36 -15.96 -24.42
C ALA A 166 0.14 -16.09 -24.11
N HIS A 167 1.01 -15.84 -25.10
CA HIS A 167 2.47 -15.89 -24.96
C HIS A 167 3.05 -14.80 -24.06
N LEU A 168 2.35 -13.67 -23.84
CA LEU A 168 2.80 -12.60 -22.94
C LEU A 168 2.32 -12.80 -21.50
N ARG A 169 1.26 -13.56 -21.25
CA ARG A 169 0.59 -13.61 -19.93
C ARG A 169 1.51 -14.07 -18.80
N ALA A 170 2.33 -15.09 -19.05
CA ALA A 170 3.25 -15.63 -18.05
C ALA A 170 4.38 -14.64 -17.72
N GLY A 171 5.03 -14.09 -18.76
CA GLY A 171 6.08 -13.08 -18.60
C GLY A 171 5.54 -11.77 -18.03
N PHE A 172 4.27 -11.43 -18.26
CA PHE A 172 3.71 -10.14 -17.84
C PHE A 172 3.85 -9.93 -16.34
N ARG A 173 3.41 -10.91 -15.54
CA ARG A 173 3.48 -10.80 -14.09
C ARG A 173 4.91 -10.99 -13.56
N ASN A 174 5.66 -11.92 -14.14
CA ASN A 174 6.94 -12.37 -13.59
C ASN A 174 8.13 -11.50 -14.03
N GLU A 175 8.04 -10.83 -15.17
CA GLU A 175 9.13 -10.04 -15.75
C GLU A 175 8.70 -8.57 -15.85
N PHE A 176 7.65 -8.27 -16.61
CA PHE A 176 7.28 -6.89 -16.91
C PHE A 176 6.80 -6.12 -15.67
N ILE A 177 5.86 -6.68 -14.90
CA ILE A 177 5.39 -6.02 -13.66
C ILE A 177 6.54 -5.88 -12.66
N ARG A 178 7.42 -6.88 -12.52
CA ARG A 178 8.59 -6.78 -11.63
C ARG A 178 9.55 -5.69 -12.08
N TYR A 179 9.78 -5.57 -13.38
CA TYR A 179 10.61 -4.51 -13.96
C TYR A 179 10.03 -3.13 -13.64
N VAL A 180 8.73 -2.92 -13.89
CA VAL A 180 8.06 -1.65 -13.58
C VAL A 180 8.09 -1.36 -12.07
N MET A 181 7.87 -2.37 -11.22
CA MET A 181 7.98 -2.21 -9.77
C MET A 181 9.40 -1.81 -9.34
N LYS A 182 10.44 -2.37 -9.95
CA LYS A 182 11.84 -1.99 -9.72
C LYS A 182 12.10 -0.53 -10.11
N GLN A 183 11.57 -0.09 -11.26
CA GLN A 183 11.67 1.31 -11.69
C GLN A 183 10.98 2.26 -10.70
N VAL A 184 9.75 1.94 -10.28
CA VAL A 184 9.03 2.72 -9.27
C VAL A 184 9.76 2.72 -7.93
N ALA A 185 10.39 1.60 -7.56
CA ALA A 185 11.14 1.48 -6.32
C ALA A 185 12.39 2.37 -6.26
N ASN A 186 13.00 2.63 -7.40
CA ASN A 186 14.16 3.51 -7.54
C ASN A 186 13.78 4.96 -7.88
N SER A 187 12.50 5.23 -8.17
CA SER A 187 12.03 6.57 -8.56
C SER A 187 12.06 7.56 -7.40
N GLU A 188 12.26 8.84 -7.74
CA GLU A 188 12.11 9.96 -6.80
C GLU A 188 10.64 10.22 -6.40
N ALA A 189 9.68 9.73 -7.19
CA ALA A 189 8.25 9.91 -6.97
C ALA A 189 7.51 8.57 -6.90
N PRO A 190 7.86 7.66 -5.97
CA PRO A 190 7.35 6.28 -5.91
C PRO A 190 5.83 6.16 -5.65
N TRP A 191 5.20 7.24 -5.17
CA TRP A 191 3.74 7.34 -4.99
C TRP A 191 3.00 7.67 -6.29
N THR A 192 3.69 8.19 -7.30
CA THR A 192 3.09 8.57 -8.58
C THR A 192 3.04 7.37 -9.51
N ASN A 193 1.96 7.24 -10.28
CA ASN A 193 1.89 6.22 -11.32
C ASN A 193 2.82 6.62 -12.47
N PRO A 194 3.60 5.68 -13.05
CA PRO A 194 4.38 5.97 -14.23
C PRO A 194 3.45 6.44 -15.35
N ASP A 195 3.92 7.40 -16.14
CA ASP A 195 3.19 7.85 -17.32
C ASP A 195 3.21 6.77 -18.41
N LEU A 196 2.41 7.00 -19.46
CA LEU A 196 2.25 6.05 -20.55
C LEU A 196 3.58 5.79 -21.28
N ASP A 197 4.41 6.81 -21.43
CA ASP A 197 5.71 6.72 -22.12
C ASP A 197 6.71 5.89 -21.30
N SER A 198 6.71 6.00 -19.97
CA SER A 198 7.51 5.17 -19.07
C SER A 198 7.08 3.71 -19.09
N ILE A 199 5.77 3.45 -19.16
CA ILE A 199 5.23 2.09 -19.30
C ILE A 199 5.60 1.52 -20.68
N GLN A 200 5.52 2.34 -21.75
CA GLN A 200 5.96 1.97 -23.09
C GLN A 200 7.45 1.60 -23.12
N ALA A 201 8.32 2.45 -22.57
CA ALA A 201 9.76 2.19 -22.52
C ALA A 201 10.06 0.89 -21.75
N SER A 202 9.38 0.64 -20.63
CA SER A 202 9.50 -0.61 -19.89
C SER A 202 9.06 -1.82 -20.71
N TYR A 203 8.02 -1.67 -21.54
CA TYR A 203 7.49 -2.74 -22.36
C TYR A 203 8.43 -3.08 -23.49
N ASP A 204 8.99 -2.06 -24.16
CA ASP A 204 9.93 -2.23 -25.27
C ASP A 204 11.23 -2.90 -24.79
N ILE A 205 11.64 -2.67 -23.54
CA ILE A 205 12.79 -3.33 -22.91
C ILE A 205 12.51 -4.80 -22.62
N VAL A 206 11.34 -5.11 -22.05
CA VAL A 206 11.02 -6.49 -21.62
C VAL A 206 10.53 -7.36 -22.78
N TYR A 207 9.86 -6.77 -23.78
CA TYR A 207 9.29 -7.47 -24.93
C TYR A 207 9.77 -6.89 -26.27
N PRO A 208 11.09 -6.84 -26.54
CA PRO A 208 11.63 -6.23 -27.75
C PRO A 208 11.17 -6.93 -29.05
N ILE A 209 10.81 -8.21 -28.96
CA ILE A 209 10.36 -9.04 -30.09
C ILE A 209 8.88 -8.78 -30.44
N PHE A 210 8.11 -8.19 -29.52
CA PHE A 210 6.66 -7.99 -29.68
C PHE A 210 6.32 -6.49 -29.69
N PRO A 211 6.67 -5.75 -30.76
CA PRO A 211 6.44 -4.32 -30.81
C PRO A 211 4.94 -3.99 -30.71
N ALA A 212 4.58 -3.19 -29.71
CA ALA A 212 3.21 -2.75 -29.48
C ALA A 212 3.19 -1.31 -29.03
N ARG A 213 2.17 -0.53 -29.45
CA ARG A 213 1.95 0.81 -28.92
C ARG A 213 0.88 0.78 -27.83
N ILE A 214 1.29 0.96 -26.58
CA ILE A 214 0.43 0.94 -25.41
C ILE A 214 -0.42 2.22 -25.35
N ARG A 215 -1.69 2.06 -25.01
CA ARG A 215 -2.64 3.13 -24.72
C ARG A 215 -3.23 2.94 -23.32
N HIS A 216 -3.81 4.01 -22.77
CA HIS A 216 -4.49 3.95 -21.47
C HIS A 216 -5.60 2.88 -21.40
N SER A 217 -6.23 2.57 -22.53
CA SER A 217 -7.32 1.59 -22.62
C SER A 217 -6.86 0.14 -22.74
N ASP A 218 -5.56 -0.13 -22.76
CA ASP A 218 -5.05 -1.44 -23.16
C ASP A 218 -4.82 -2.36 -21.96
N ALA A 219 -4.81 -3.68 -22.24
CA ALA A 219 -4.59 -4.74 -21.27
C ALA A 219 -3.21 -4.73 -20.59
N VAL A 220 -2.28 -3.89 -21.04
CA VAL A 220 -0.99 -3.66 -20.36
C VAL A 220 -1.12 -2.55 -19.31
N TYR A 221 -1.75 -1.42 -19.65
CA TYR A 221 -1.78 -0.24 -18.79
C TYR A 221 -2.53 -0.50 -17.48
N HIS A 222 -3.77 -0.97 -17.56
CA HIS A 222 -4.61 -1.13 -16.36
C HIS A 222 -4.06 -2.14 -15.35
N PRO A 223 -3.64 -3.36 -15.76
CA PRO A 223 -3.00 -4.30 -14.84
C PRO A 223 -1.70 -3.78 -14.23
N THR A 224 -0.93 -2.95 -14.96
CA THR A 224 0.27 -2.30 -14.43
C THR A 224 -0.07 -1.36 -13.29
N ILE A 225 -0.98 -0.42 -13.51
CA ILE A 225 -1.41 0.53 -12.48
C ILE A 225 -2.05 -0.19 -11.29
N SER A 226 -2.88 -1.20 -11.55
CA SER A 226 -3.49 -2.02 -10.50
C SER A 226 -2.44 -2.73 -9.65
N SER A 227 -1.42 -3.32 -10.27
CA SER A 227 -0.33 -4.03 -9.57
C SER A 227 0.51 -3.09 -8.69
N LEU A 228 0.79 -1.87 -9.17
CA LEU A 228 1.45 -0.84 -8.36
C LEU A 228 0.60 -0.39 -7.17
N GLY A 229 -0.71 -0.30 -7.35
CA GLY A 229 -1.64 -0.05 -6.24
C GLY A 229 -1.59 -1.15 -5.18
N VAL A 230 -1.57 -2.42 -5.61
CA VAL A 230 -1.43 -3.58 -4.71
C VAL A 230 -0.11 -3.52 -3.92
N LEU A 231 1.00 -3.19 -4.58
CA LEU A 231 2.30 -3.04 -3.91
C LEU A 231 2.29 -1.99 -2.79
N ARG A 232 1.75 -0.79 -3.09
CA ARG A 232 1.67 0.31 -2.11
C ARG A 232 0.78 -0.05 -0.93
N ASN A 233 -0.36 -0.71 -1.21
CA ASN A 233 -1.26 -1.18 -0.16
C ASN A 233 -0.60 -2.28 0.69
N HIS A 234 0.15 -3.19 0.07
CA HIS A 234 0.92 -4.23 0.76
C HIS A 234 1.94 -3.62 1.73
N LEU A 235 2.72 -2.61 1.27
CA LEU A 235 3.64 -1.86 2.12
C LEU A 235 2.95 -1.20 3.32
N ALA A 236 1.79 -0.56 3.09
CA ALA A 236 1.02 0.06 4.16
C ALA A 236 0.53 -0.96 5.19
N SER A 237 0.00 -2.11 4.73
CA SER A 237 -0.42 -3.20 5.61
C SER A 237 0.75 -3.80 6.39
N ALA A 238 1.90 -4.00 5.73
CA ALA A 238 3.11 -4.50 6.38
C ALA A 238 3.58 -3.54 7.49
N ALA A 239 3.57 -2.24 7.24
CA ALA A 239 3.94 -1.23 8.24
C ALA A 239 3.02 -1.22 9.46
N ILE A 240 1.71 -1.36 9.27
CA ILE A 240 0.75 -1.46 10.37
C ILE A 240 1.08 -2.68 11.24
N THR A 241 1.27 -3.85 10.63
CA THR A 241 1.63 -5.08 11.34
C THR A 241 2.95 -4.93 12.09
N ALA A 242 3.98 -4.39 11.44
CA ALA A 242 5.30 -4.19 12.04
C ALA A 242 5.26 -3.23 13.23
N VAL A 243 4.57 -2.09 13.10
CA VAL A 243 4.38 -1.14 14.19
C VAL A 243 3.55 -1.76 15.31
N GLN A 244 2.48 -2.50 15.01
CA GLN A 244 1.67 -3.17 16.02
C GLN A 244 2.49 -4.17 16.84
N ARG A 245 3.35 -4.98 16.20
CA ARG A 245 4.24 -5.92 16.89
C ARG A 245 5.26 -5.18 17.76
N HIS A 246 5.89 -4.14 17.21
CA HIS A 246 6.84 -3.31 17.94
C HIS A 246 6.20 -2.63 19.16
N LEU A 247 5.02 -2.04 19.00
CA LEU A 247 4.28 -1.39 20.07
C LEU A 247 3.80 -2.40 21.12
N THR A 248 3.34 -3.59 20.73
CA THR A 248 2.95 -4.64 21.68
C THR A 248 4.12 -5.02 22.59
N ASN A 249 5.30 -5.23 22.01
CA ASN A 249 6.52 -5.51 22.76
C ASN A 249 6.94 -4.33 23.66
N THR A 250 6.86 -3.11 23.13
CA THR A 250 7.24 -1.89 23.85
C THR A 250 6.30 -1.59 25.00
N PHE A 251 4.99 -1.68 24.78
CA PHE A 251 3.95 -1.43 25.78
C PHE A 251 4.03 -2.45 26.90
N ARG A 252 4.26 -3.73 26.59
CA ARG A 252 4.49 -4.76 27.60
C ARG A 252 5.72 -4.46 28.46
N ARG A 253 6.84 -4.05 27.85
CA ARG A 253 8.08 -3.73 28.58
C ARG A 253 7.96 -2.45 29.42
N LYS A 254 7.32 -1.41 28.89
CA LYS A 254 7.17 -0.09 29.53
C LYS A 254 5.92 0.03 30.39
N ARG A 255 5.09 -1.02 30.49
CA ARG A 255 3.80 -1.04 31.20
C ARG A 255 2.87 0.10 30.79
N LEU A 256 2.76 0.31 29.47
CA LEU A 256 1.89 1.33 28.88
C LEU A 256 0.48 0.77 28.67
N ASP A 257 -0.25 0.57 29.78
CA ASP A 257 -1.50 -0.18 29.79
C ASP A 257 -2.71 0.63 29.30
N THR A 258 -2.65 1.95 29.39
CA THR A 258 -3.76 2.84 29.01
C THR A 258 -3.58 3.41 27.60
N ILE A 259 -4.71 3.67 26.92
CA ILE A 259 -4.71 4.30 25.58
C ILE A 259 -4.00 5.66 25.62
N HIS A 260 -4.23 6.46 26.67
CA HIS A 260 -3.56 7.75 26.85
C HIS A 260 -2.05 7.63 27.00
N ALA A 261 -1.55 6.70 27.81
CA ALA A 261 -0.12 6.49 27.97
C ALA A 261 0.56 6.04 26.65
N ARG A 262 -0.15 5.25 25.84
CA ARG A 262 0.30 4.83 24.51
C ARG A 262 0.33 6.01 23.53
N ALA A 263 -0.70 6.84 23.52
CA ALA A 263 -0.77 8.05 22.69
C ALA A 263 0.30 9.08 23.08
N ASP A 264 0.52 9.28 24.38
CA ASP A 264 1.58 10.15 24.91
C ASP A 264 2.96 9.61 24.53
N TYR A 265 3.18 8.30 24.64
CA TYR A 265 4.43 7.67 24.22
C TYR A 265 4.74 7.92 22.75
N ILE A 266 3.76 7.71 21.87
CA ILE A 266 3.94 7.93 20.42
C ILE A 266 4.14 9.43 20.15
N THR A 267 3.40 10.30 20.82
CA THR A 267 3.58 11.76 20.70
C THR A 267 5.00 12.17 21.14
N GLN A 268 5.51 11.58 22.22
CA GLN A 268 6.89 11.81 22.68
C GLN A 268 7.93 11.26 21.70
N LEU A 269 7.68 10.08 21.12
CA LEU A 269 8.50 9.53 20.04
C LEU A 269 8.65 10.59 18.93
N PHE A 270 7.55 11.22 18.51
CA PHE A 270 7.55 12.27 17.49
C PHE A 270 8.10 13.64 17.93
N LYS A 271 8.10 13.96 19.23
CA LYS A 271 8.64 15.23 19.75
C LYS A 271 10.15 15.23 19.94
N SER A 272 10.75 14.05 20.11
CA SER A 272 12.16 13.89 20.47
C SER A 272 13.13 14.28 19.36
N ASP A 273 12.66 14.41 18.12
CA ASP A 273 13.48 14.80 16.98
C ASP A 273 12.68 15.69 16.03
N GLY A 274 13.20 16.89 15.75
CA GLY A 274 12.50 17.94 15.02
C GLY A 274 12.11 17.55 13.58
N ASP A 275 12.72 16.49 13.03
CA ASP A 275 12.40 16.07 11.68
C ASP A 275 11.95 14.62 11.51
N HIS A 276 12.62 13.60 12.08
CA HIS A 276 12.32 12.19 11.76
C HIS A 276 12.72 11.17 12.84
N PRO A 277 11.99 11.04 13.95
CA PRO A 277 12.44 10.19 15.07
C PRO A 277 12.40 8.69 14.76
N ILE A 278 11.51 8.26 13.87
CA ILE A 278 11.31 6.83 13.56
C ILE A 278 12.39 6.21 12.67
N ILE A 279 13.26 7.02 12.06
CA ILE A 279 14.26 6.49 11.13
C ILE A 279 15.45 5.87 11.86
N TRP A 280 15.70 6.22 13.11
CA TRP A 280 16.89 5.75 13.82
C TRP A 280 16.62 4.44 14.56
N CYS A 281 17.58 3.52 14.55
CA CYS A 281 17.54 2.29 15.33
C CYS A 281 17.61 2.59 16.82
N GLU A 282 18.58 3.42 17.21
CA GLU A 282 18.83 3.78 18.60
C GLU A 282 19.13 5.27 18.76
N TYR A 283 18.61 5.82 19.87
CA TYR A 283 18.97 7.12 20.39
C TYR A 283 19.76 6.93 21.68
N VAL A 284 21.08 7.12 21.60
CA VAL A 284 21.95 7.12 22.77
C VAL A 284 21.96 8.55 23.30
N VAL A 285 21.16 8.84 24.33
CA VAL A 285 21.25 10.12 25.03
C VAL A 285 22.69 10.27 25.52
N GLY A 286 23.38 11.32 25.10
CA GLY A 286 24.75 11.56 25.55
C GLY A 286 24.75 11.84 27.05
N ASP A 287 25.73 11.32 27.77
CA ASP A 287 25.92 11.58 29.21
C ASP A 287 26.20 13.06 29.51
N ILE A 288 26.50 13.86 28.48
CA ILE A 288 26.82 15.28 28.60
C ILE A 288 25.52 16.09 28.54
N PRO A 289 25.18 16.88 29.58
CA PRO A 289 24.07 17.81 29.55
C PRO A 289 24.20 18.75 28.34
N ASN A 290 23.14 18.84 27.52
CA ASN A 290 23.05 19.64 26.28
C ASN A 290 23.75 19.10 25.03
N HIS A 291 24.29 17.87 25.03
CA HIS A 291 24.63 17.23 23.76
C HIS A 291 23.40 16.53 23.17
N PRO A 292 23.04 16.79 21.89
CA PRO A 292 22.05 15.97 21.21
C PRO A 292 22.60 14.53 21.20
N GLY A 293 21.80 13.58 21.67
CA GLY A 293 22.23 12.18 21.77
C GLY A 293 22.85 11.65 20.47
N THR A 294 23.76 10.68 20.59
CA THR A 294 24.32 10.00 19.42
C THR A 294 23.25 9.11 18.82
N ARG A 295 22.92 9.34 17.55
CA ARG A 295 21.93 8.54 16.81
C ARG A 295 22.66 7.42 16.07
N ARG A 296 22.10 6.22 16.11
CA ARG A 296 22.66 5.05 15.42
C ARG A 296 21.63 4.39 14.53
N GLY A 297 22.10 3.91 13.38
CA GLY A 297 21.32 3.13 12.43
C GLY A 297 20.20 3.92 11.75
N VAL A 298 20.56 4.79 10.80
CA VAL A 298 19.59 5.52 9.99
C VAL A 298 18.80 4.56 9.09
N PHE A 299 17.48 4.69 9.08
CA PHE A 299 16.48 3.76 8.51
C PHE A 299 16.56 2.31 9.01
N GLN A 300 17.09 2.08 10.22
CA GLN A 300 17.26 0.73 10.79
C GLN A 300 16.37 0.45 11.99
N SER A 301 15.27 1.19 12.17
CA SER A 301 14.28 0.81 13.17
C SER A 301 13.57 -0.49 12.75
N ASP A 302 13.30 -1.38 13.71
CA ASP A 302 12.66 -2.69 13.47
C ASP A 302 11.42 -2.57 12.56
N PRO A 303 10.48 -1.62 12.75
CA PRO A 303 9.33 -1.53 11.86
C PRO A 303 9.66 -1.15 10.41
N ILE A 304 10.69 -0.31 10.19
CA ILE A 304 11.14 0.05 8.84
C ILE A 304 11.78 -1.17 8.17
N LEU A 305 12.69 -1.86 8.86
CA LEU A 305 13.36 -3.05 8.34
C LEU A 305 12.36 -4.15 8.00
N GLU A 306 11.38 -4.40 8.87
CA GLU A 306 10.34 -5.41 8.60
C GLU A 306 9.46 -5.03 7.41
N THR A 307 9.04 -3.76 7.32
CA THR A 307 8.23 -3.28 6.19
C THR A 307 9.00 -3.40 4.88
N LEU A 308 10.29 -3.05 4.89
CA LEU A 308 11.17 -3.16 3.74
C LEU A 308 11.43 -4.62 3.36
N LEU A 309 11.61 -5.52 4.33
CA LEU A 309 11.76 -6.95 4.08
C LEU A 309 10.51 -7.52 3.38
N SER A 310 9.33 -7.09 3.80
CA SER A 310 8.04 -7.48 3.19
C SER A 310 7.93 -7.06 1.71
N TYR A 311 8.59 -5.97 1.30
CA TYR A 311 8.69 -5.58 -0.12
C TYR A 311 9.51 -6.59 -0.94
N TYR A 312 10.69 -6.98 -0.44
CA TYR A 312 11.53 -7.97 -1.13
C TYR A 312 10.80 -9.32 -1.25
N SER A 313 10.18 -9.78 -0.17
CA SER A 313 9.40 -11.03 -0.20
C SER A 313 8.21 -10.97 -1.17
N SER A 314 7.46 -9.87 -1.23
CA SER A 314 6.26 -9.75 -2.06
C SER A 314 6.53 -9.50 -3.55
N SER A 315 7.63 -8.85 -3.88
CA SER A 315 8.03 -8.59 -5.27
C SER A 315 8.55 -9.86 -5.98
N GLY A 316 8.75 -10.95 -5.24
CA GLY A 316 9.43 -12.14 -5.74
C GLY A 316 10.92 -11.87 -6.04
N ILE A 317 11.43 -10.73 -5.57
CA ILE A 317 12.85 -10.41 -5.47
C ILE A 317 13.27 -11.02 -4.12
N MET A 318 13.32 -12.35 -4.08
CA MET A 318 13.37 -13.13 -2.84
C MET A 318 14.61 -12.89 -1.98
N GLU A 319 15.64 -12.26 -2.52
CA GLU A 319 16.88 -12.03 -1.80
C GLU A 319 17.04 -10.52 -1.58
N ALA A 320 17.07 -10.14 -0.30
CA ALA A 320 17.61 -8.84 0.06
C ALA A 320 19.00 -8.71 -0.57
N PRO A 321 19.38 -7.54 -1.12
CA PRO A 321 20.67 -7.35 -1.74
C PRO A 321 21.78 -7.85 -0.80
N THR A 322 22.66 -8.71 -1.30
CA THR A 322 23.80 -9.16 -0.51
C THR A 322 24.75 -7.97 -0.30
N CYS A 323 25.41 -7.92 0.86
CA CYS A 323 26.34 -6.82 1.19
C CYS A 323 27.51 -6.72 0.19
N GLU A 324 27.83 -7.82 -0.50
CA GLU A 324 29.01 -7.95 -1.36
C GLU A 324 28.82 -7.41 -2.79
N ASP A 325 27.57 -7.30 -3.25
CA ASP A 325 27.26 -6.67 -4.53
C ASP A 325 25.84 -6.09 -4.47
N PRO A 326 25.66 -4.86 -3.96
CA PRO A 326 24.34 -4.23 -3.96
C PRO A 326 23.82 -3.95 -5.37
N GLY A 327 24.56 -4.27 -6.43
CA GLY A 327 24.28 -3.85 -7.79
C GLY A 327 24.44 -2.33 -7.91
N VAL A 328 25.37 -1.87 -8.74
CA VAL A 328 25.48 -0.43 -9.04
C VAL A 328 24.17 0.02 -9.72
N GLY A 329 23.22 0.54 -8.92
CA GLY A 329 21.89 0.96 -9.39
C GLY A 329 20.69 0.45 -8.59
N ASP A 330 20.85 -0.50 -7.66
CA ASP A 330 19.73 -1.13 -6.94
C ASP A 330 19.54 -0.59 -5.52
N ARG A 331 19.50 0.75 -5.41
CA ARG A 331 19.15 1.44 -4.16
C ARG A 331 17.69 1.87 -4.24
N PRO A 332 16.73 1.11 -3.66
CA PRO A 332 15.30 1.38 -3.81
C PRO A 332 14.87 2.53 -2.91
N ILE A 333 15.40 3.72 -3.20
CA ILE A 333 15.18 4.97 -2.45
C ILE A 333 13.69 5.27 -2.31
N GLY A 334 12.93 5.03 -3.38
CA GLY A 334 11.49 5.23 -3.41
C GLY A 334 10.75 4.28 -2.48
N VAL A 335 11.11 2.99 -2.47
CA VAL A 335 10.50 2.02 -1.53
C VAL A 335 10.91 2.33 -0.09
N LEU A 336 12.16 2.71 0.16
CA LEU A 336 12.59 3.08 1.51
C LEU A 336 11.80 4.29 2.04
N ALA A 337 11.56 5.30 1.20
CA ALA A 337 10.71 6.44 1.55
C ALA A 337 9.26 6.01 1.79
N LEU A 338 8.70 5.15 0.94
CA LEU A 338 7.33 4.63 1.09
C LEU A 338 7.18 3.83 2.39
N ALA A 339 8.11 2.91 2.68
CA ALA A 339 8.11 2.09 3.89
C ALA A 339 8.20 2.98 5.14
N THR A 340 9.07 3.98 5.11
CA THR A 340 9.22 4.92 6.24
C THR A 340 7.98 5.76 6.45
N ALA A 341 7.41 6.32 5.38
CA ALA A 341 6.15 7.06 5.45
C ALA A 341 4.99 6.18 5.97
N ALA A 342 4.98 4.89 5.62
CA ALA A 342 3.99 3.92 6.09
C ALA A 342 4.13 3.62 7.57
N VAL A 343 5.37 3.43 8.04
CA VAL A 343 5.66 3.26 9.47
C VAL A 343 5.27 4.51 10.26
N GLU A 344 5.61 5.71 9.77
CA GLU A 344 5.22 6.97 10.41
C GLU A 344 3.71 7.06 10.62
N ARG A 345 2.96 6.74 9.55
CA ARG A 345 1.52 6.80 9.58
C ARG A 345 0.92 5.74 10.50
N ALA A 346 1.44 4.52 10.46
CA ALA A 346 1.02 3.44 11.35
C ALA A 346 1.20 3.84 12.83
N TYR A 347 2.33 4.46 13.20
CA TYR A 347 2.48 5.02 14.54
C TYR A 347 1.42 6.09 14.86
N LYS A 348 1.19 7.05 13.95
CA LYS A 348 0.16 8.09 14.16
C LYS A 348 -1.24 7.51 14.33
N MET A 349 -1.61 6.46 13.60
CA MET A 349 -2.90 5.76 13.77
C MET A 349 -3.06 5.18 15.18
N HIS A 350 -1.98 4.60 15.74
CA HIS A 350 -2.00 4.10 17.11
C HIS A 350 -2.07 5.21 18.17
N ALA A 351 -1.62 6.43 17.85
CA ALA A 351 -1.73 7.58 18.76
C ALA A 351 -3.13 8.17 18.81
N THR A 352 -3.82 8.28 17.67
CA THR A 352 -5.16 8.86 17.61
C THR A 352 -6.26 7.85 17.92
N GLY A 353 -6.00 6.55 17.69
CA GLY A 353 -7.05 5.52 17.69
C GLY A 353 -7.91 5.53 16.42
N ASP A 354 -7.65 6.49 15.51
CA ASP A 354 -8.29 6.56 14.20
C ASP A 354 -7.58 5.62 13.24
N PHE A 355 -8.01 4.36 13.25
CA PHE A 355 -7.59 3.42 12.24
C PHE A 355 -8.24 3.80 10.92
N ILE A 356 -7.41 4.04 9.90
CA ILE A 356 -7.86 4.18 8.52
C ILE A 356 -8.69 2.95 8.18
N THR A 357 -9.98 3.17 7.91
CA THR A 357 -10.86 2.12 7.43
C THR A 357 -10.40 1.64 6.05
N SER A 358 -10.62 0.35 5.78
CA SER A 358 -10.38 -0.31 4.50
C SER A 358 -11.13 0.41 3.38
N GLY A 359 -10.50 1.44 2.79
CA GLY A 359 -11.14 2.33 1.83
C GLY A 359 -10.39 3.64 1.57
N GLN A 360 -9.62 4.18 2.53
CA GLN A 360 -8.71 5.28 2.22
C GLN A 360 -7.46 4.71 1.55
N GLN A 361 -7.53 4.63 0.23
CA GLN A 361 -6.44 4.16 -0.61
C GLN A 361 -5.18 5.01 -0.43
N PHE A 362 -4.03 4.42 -0.77
CA PHE A 362 -2.75 5.10 -0.84
C PHE A 362 -2.79 6.21 -1.91
N ASN A 363 -3.25 7.41 -1.53
CA ASN A 363 -3.39 8.54 -2.44
C ASN A 363 -2.33 9.63 -2.19
N THR A 364 -2.10 10.45 -3.21
CA THR A 364 -1.09 11.53 -3.18
C THR A 364 -1.34 12.52 -2.05
N GLU A 365 -2.60 12.79 -1.71
CA GLU A 365 -2.96 13.81 -0.72
C GLU A 365 -2.51 13.43 0.70
N PHE A 366 -2.68 12.16 1.09
CA PHE A 366 -2.33 11.72 2.44
C PHE A 366 -0.91 11.17 2.58
N TRP A 367 -0.31 10.72 1.48
CA TRP A 367 1.00 10.05 1.50
C TRP A 367 2.10 10.86 0.84
N GLY A 368 1.78 11.59 -0.22
CA GLY A 368 2.74 12.34 -1.02
C GLY A 368 3.61 13.29 -0.19
N PRO A 369 3.05 14.19 0.65
CA PRO A 369 3.86 15.13 1.42
C PRO A 369 4.88 14.47 2.35
N THR A 370 4.47 13.42 3.08
CA THR A 370 5.36 12.69 4.00
C THR A 370 6.43 11.92 3.22
N THR A 371 6.06 11.27 2.12
CA THR A 371 7.03 10.54 1.31
C THR A 371 8.01 11.48 0.62
N VAL A 372 7.58 12.65 0.12
CA VAL A 372 8.47 13.71 -0.40
C VAL A 372 9.47 14.14 0.66
N LYS A 373 9.02 14.39 1.89
CA LYS A 373 9.91 14.76 3.00
C LYS A 373 11.01 13.73 3.22
N PHE A 374 10.67 12.43 3.21
CA PHE A 374 11.66 11.37 3.32
C PHE A 374 12.55 11.25 2.07
N MET A 375 11.99 11.40 0.88
CA MET A 375 12.77 11.40 -0.37
C MET A 375 13.84 12.50 -0.36
N ASP A 376 13.46 13.73 0.05
CA ASP A 376 14.39 14.84 0.19
C ASP A 376 15.49 14.52 1.20
N TYR A 377 15.13 13.91 2.33
CA TYR A 377 16.12 13.45 3.31
C TYR A 377 17.06 12.40 2.70
N LEU A 378 16.50 11.38 2.03
CA LEU A 378 17.27 10.27 1.46
C LEU A 378 18.27 10.75 0.41
N ALA A 379 17.80 11.60 -0.52
CA ALA A 379 18.61 12.13 -1.62
C ALA A 379 19.78 12.99 -1.14
N ASN A 380 19.60 13.73 -0.04
CA ASN A 380 20.61 14.66 0.46
C ASN A 380 21.54 14.07 1.53
N ASN A 381 21.14 12.99 2.22
CA ASN A 381 21.86 12.51 3.41
C ASN A 381 22.36 11.07 3.32
N LEU A 382 21.85 10.21 2.43
CA LEU A 382 22.39 8.86 2.27
C LEU A 382 23.56 8.83 1.30
N ASN A 383 24.68 8.32 1.80
CA ASN A 383 25.81 7.91 1.00
C ASN A 383 25.84 6.37 0.92
N GLU A 384 26.81 5.84 0.20
CA GLU A 384 27.01 4.40 0.04
C GLU A 384 27.19 3.66 1.37
N HIS A 385 27.94 4.24 2.30
CA HIS A 385 28.12 3.67 3.63
C HIS A 385 26.78 3.51 4.38
N HIS A 386 25.88 4.50 4.29
CA HIS A 386 24.53 4.40 4.88
C HIS A 386 23.72 3.27 4.25
N TRP A 387 23.78 3.11 2.92
CA TRP A 387 23.09 2.02 2.22
C TRP A 387 23.63 0.64 2.63
N ASN A 388 24.95 0.46 2.64
CA ASN A 388 25.57 -0.80 3.07
C ASN A 388 25.20 -1.14 4.52
N SER A 389 25.17 -0.13 5.38
CA SER A 389 24.69 -0.26 6.76
C SER A 389 23.23 -0.71 6.81
N ILE A 390 22.33 -0.10 6.03
CA ILE A 390 20.90 -0.48 5.97
C ILE A 390 20.74 -1.91 5.48
N PHE A 391 21.42 -2.31 4.41
CA PHE A 391 21.34 -3.68 3.89
C PHE A 391 21.89 -4.70 4.88
N SER A 392 23.02 -4.42 5.53
CA SER A 392 23.56 -5.27 6.60
C SER A 392 22.55 -5.45 7.75
N ALA A 393 21.85 -4.38 8.13
CA ALA A 393 20.81 -4.44 9.15
C ALA A 393 19.59 -5.24 8.68
N LEU A 394 19.18 -5.07 7.43
CA LEU A 394 18.08 -5.82 6.81
C LEU A 394 18.37 -7.32 6.75
N SER A 395 19.57 -7.73 6.33
CA SER A 395 20.00 -9.14 6.32
C SER A 395 20.04 -9.73 7.72
N SER A 396 20.57 -8.99 8.69
CA SER A 396 20.60 -9.41 10.11
C SER A 396 19.19 -9.56 10.68
N PHE A 397 18.29 -8.63 10.33
CA PHE A 397 16.89 -8.67 10.73
C PHE A 397 16.16 -9.86 10.10
N SER A 398 16.38 -10.14 8.81
CA SER A 398 15.82 -11.31 8.12
C SER A 398 16.26 -12.61 8.81
N ALA A 399 17.54 -12.77 9.12
CA ALA A 399 18.05 -13.95 9.84
C ALA A 399 17.44 -14.10 11.24
N LYS A 400 17.18 -12.98 11.93
CA LYS A 400 16.47 -12.96 13.22
C LYS A 400 15.03 -13.45 13.06
N VAL A 401 14.28 -12.93 12.08
CA VAL A 401 12.89 -13.35 11.81
C VAL A 401 12.83 -14.84 11.50
N SER A 402 13.69 -15.35 10.63
CA SER A 402 13.73 -16.79 10.30
C SER A 402 14.04 -17.66 11.52
N ARG A 403 14.89 -17.19 12.44
CA ARG A 403 15.17 -17.90 13.70
C ARG A 403 13.95 -17.91 14.62
N GLU A 404 13.24 -16.80 14.75
CA GLU A 404 12.01 -16.71 15.55
C GLU A 404 10.91 -17.61 14.98
N GLU A 405 10.74 -17.65 13.66
CA GLU A 405 9.81 -18.55 12.97
C GLU A 405 10.19 -20.03 13.17
N ALA A 406 11.47 -20.37 13.08
CA ALA A 406 11.96 -21.72 13.34
C ALA A 406 11.70 -22.16 14.78
N ILE A 407 11.81 -21.26 15.77
CA ILE A 407 11.47 -21.59 17.16
C ILE A 407 9.99 -21.89 17.28
N TYR A 408 9.11 -21.08 16.67
CA TYR A 408 7.66 -21.29 16.73
C TYR A 408 7.23 -22.61 16.06
N ASN A 409 7.81 -22.94 14.90
CA ASN A 409 7.48 -24.16 14.16
C ASN A 409 8.05 -25.44 14.79
N ASN A 410 9.09 -25.32 15.64
CA ASN A 410 9.70 -26.43 16.35
C ASN A 410 9.21 -26.56 17.80
N VAL A 411 8.28 -25.72 18.27
CA VAL A 411 7.52 -26.03 19.49
C VAL A 411 6.78 -27.32 19.15
N PRO A 412 7.13 -28.47 19.77
CA PRO A 412 6.36 -29.69 19.57
C PRO A 412 4.93 -29.28 19.81
N GLU A 413 4.03 -29.64 18.89
CA GLU A 413 2.61 -29.63 19.16
C GLU A 413 2.50 -30.53 20.39
N GLU A 414 2.55 -29.93 21.59
CA GLU A 414 2.44 -30.67 22.85
C GLU A 414 1.16 -31.43 22.64
N GLU A 415 1.28 -32.77 22.49
CA GLU A 415 0.17 -33.69 22.28
C GLU A 415 -0.92 -33.15 23.17
N GLU A 416 -1.93 -32.52 22.55
CA GLU A 416 -2.96 -31.76 23.22
C GLU A 416 -3.46 -32.68 24.31
N GLU A 417 -2.94 -32.47 25.53
CA GLU A 417 -2.88 -33.50 26.55
C GLU A 417 -4.32 -33.89 26.71
N ARG A 418 -4.70 -35.08 26.23
CA ARG A 418 -6.09 -35.48 26.09
C ARG A 418 -6.68 -35.30 27.47
N VAL A 419 -7.29 -34.15 27.71
CA VAL A 419 -7.94 -33.85 28.97
C VAL A 419 -8.95 -34.97 29.06
N PRO A 420 -8.79 -35.91 30.01
CA PRO A 420 -9.68 -37.05 30.09
C PRO A 420 -11.09 -36.46 30.07
N LEU A 421 -11.88 -36.85 29.06
CA LEU A 421 -13.25 -36.36 28.95
C LEU A 421 -13.87 -36.53 30.34
N PRO A 422 -14.47 -35.46 30.91
CA PRO A 422 -15.10 -35.57 32.21
C PRO A 422 -16.00 -36.81 32.18
N PRO A 423 -15.95 -37.67 33.20
CA PRO A 423 -16.69 -38.92 33.20
C PRO A 423 -18.14 -38.60 32.86
N SER A 424 -18.66 -39.25 31.81
CA SER A 424 -20.02 -39.06 31.34
C SER A 424 -20.97 -39.10 32.53
N ASP A 425 -21.77 -38.05 32.70
CA ASP A 425 -22.75 -37.98 33.79
C ASP A 425 -23.58 -39.27 33.80
N PRO A 426 -23.81 -39.87 34.99
CA PRO A 426 -24.64 -41.06 35.09
C PRO A 426 -26.02 -40.79 34.50
N PRO A 427 -26.63 -41.77 33.81
CA PRO A 427 -27.92 -41.60 33.16
C PRO A 427 -28.94 -41.09 34.17
N SER A 428 -29.53 -39.94 33.85
CA SER A 428 -30.56 -39.31 34.68
C SER A 428 -31.68 -40.34 34.93
N PRO A 429 -32.10 -40.55 36.19
CA PRO A 429 -33.14 -41.52 36.51
C PRO A 429 -34.41 -41.14 35.74
N ALA A 430 -35.00 -42.16 35.09
CA ALA A 430 -36.23 -42.03 34.34
C ALA A 430 -37.29 -41.36 35.23
N ALA A 431 -37.83 -40.24 34.76
CA ALA A 431 -38.95 -39.60 35.40
C ALA A 431 -40.13 -40.57 35.35
N ASP A 432 -40.41 -41.20 36.49
CA ASP A 432 -41.64 -41.96 36.71
C ASP A 432 -42.82 -41.03 36.45
N ARG A 433 -43.51 -41.28 35.33
CA ARG A 433 -44.83 -40.74 35.07
C ARG A 433 -45.81 -41.37 36.06
N VAL A 434 -46.12 -40.63 37.12
CA VAL A 434 -47.28 -40.93 37.96
C VAL A 434 -48.53 -40.49 37.18
N CYS A 435 -49.43 -41.46 36.96
CA CYS A 435 -50.77 -41.27 36.40
C CYS A 435 -51.71 -40.52 37.35
#